data_AF-A0A7V4XBK0-F1
#
_entry.id   AF-A0A7V4XBK0-F1
#
_cell.length_a   1.000
_cell.length_b   1.000
_cell.length_c   1.000
_cell.angle_alpha   90.00
_cell.angle_beta   90.00
_cell.angle_gamma   90.00
#
_symmetry.space_group_name_H-M   'P 1'
#
loop_
_entity.id
_entity.type
_entity.pdbx_description
1 polymer ?
#
loop_
_entity_poly.entity_id
_entity_poly.type
_entity_poly.pdbx_seq_one_letter_code
_entity_poly.pdbx_strand_id
1 'polypeptide(L)'
;MSLRINLNSAALTAHRNLAGTDSSLSKSIERLSSGFKINNAGDDPAGLVISEKLRAQVSGLGQAISNAGDAVNMVKTAEGALSQVNSLLRSMRDLAIHAANSGATDSASIQADQAQIRSAIDSINKISSETQFGNKKLLDGSAGLTTNVTAAEVVAADLSKSAITVNSTNLKITTTQAATKASLAAGTVDISGDMSGNTITINGVQIQGGTNGANTIANINAKSSQTGVVAS
;
A
#
# COMPACT_ATOMS: atom_id res chain seq x y z
N MET A 1 68.94 47.88 -31.04
CA MET A 1 67.86 47.47 -31.95
C MET A 1 68.48 47.03 -33.27
N SER A 2 68.47 45.73 -33.60
CA SER A 2 68.96 45.29 -34.91
C SER A 2 67.88 45.52 -35.97
N LEU A 3 68.07 46.45 -36.89
CA LEU A 3 67.22 46.58 -38.07
C LEU A 3 67.45 45.35 -38.98
N ARG A 4 66.48 44.44 -39.03
CA ARG A 4 66.43 43.37 -40.03
C ARG A 4 65.25 43.65 -40.96
N ILE A 5 65.51 43.67 -42.26
CA ILE A 5 64.53 44.07 -43.29
C ILE A 5 63.48 42.98 -43.54
N ASN A 6 63.84 41.70 -43.35
CA ASN A 6 62.97 40.56 -43.67
C ASN A 6 61.96 40.18 -42.57
N LEU A 7 62.16 40.62 -41.32
CA LEU A 7 61.28 40.27 -40.20
C LEU A 7 60.99 41.52 -39.36
N ASN A 8 59.78 42.04 -39.47
CA ASN A 8 59.31 43.15 -38.67
C ASN A 8 58.75 42.65 -37.33
N SER A 9 59.61 42.59 -36.31
CA SER A 9 59.24 42.14 -34.97
C SER A 9 58.22 43.06 -34.28
N ALA A 10 58.20 44.36 -34.60
CA ALA A 10 57.22 45.30 -34.05
C ALA A 10 55.81 45.03 -34.59
N ALA A 11 55.68 44.79 -35.89
CA ALA A 11 54.42 44.39 -36.50
C ALA A 11 53.92 43.03 -35.98
N LEU A 12 54.82 42.07 -35.77
CA LEU A 12 54.46 40.76 -35.21
C LEU A 12 53.91 40.86 -33.78
N THR A 13 54.52 41.72 -32.95
CA THR A 13 54.04 42.00 -31.58
C THR A 13 52.70 42.73 -31.60
N ALA A 14 52.53 43.72 -32.48
CA ALA A 14 51.25 44.41 -32.66
C ALA A 14 50.14 43.43 -33.08
N HIS A 15 50.42 42.52 -34.01
CA HIS A 15 49.47 41.48 -34.43
C HIS A 15 49.11 40.51 -33.30
N ARG A 16 50.08 40.08 -32.48
CA ARG A 16 49.81 39.22 -31.30
C ARG A 16 48.90 39.91 -30.28
N ASN A 17 49.15 41.19 -30.00
CA ASN A 17 48.31 41.98 -29.10
C ASN A 17 46.90 42.16 -29.66
N LEU A 18 46.78 42.48 -30.95
CA LEU A 18 45.50 42.59 -31.65
C LEU A 18 44.71 41.28 -31.59
N ALA A 19 45.36 40.14 -31.84
CA ALA A 19 44.72 38.83 -31.76
C ALA A 19 44.20 38.50 -30.34
N GLY A 20 44.93 38.91 -29.29
CA GLY A 20 44.48 38.79 -27.90
C GLY A 20 43.26 39.67 -27.60
N THR A 21 43.25 40.91 -28.10
CA THR A 21 42.11 41.83 -27.97
C THR A 21 40.88 41.31 -28.73
N ASP A 22 41.07 40.82 -29.94
CA ASP A 22 40.00 40.29 -30.79
C ASP A 22 39.34 39.05 -30.17
N SER A 23 40.14 38.15 -29.58
CA SER A 23 39.61 37.01 -28.81
C SER A 23 38.81 37.46 -27.58
N SER A 24 39.28 38.47 -26.86
CA SER A 24 38.59 39.00 -25.67
C SER A 24 37.28 39.73 -26.03
N LEU A 25 37.27 40.45 -27.14
CA LEU A 25 36.08 41.10 -27.69
C LEU A 25 35.06 40.05 -28.14
N SER A 26 35.51 39.02 -28.86
CA SER A 26 34.65 37.90 -29.30
C SER A 26 33.95 37.22 -28.12
N LYS A 27 34.69 36.93 -27.03
CA LYS A 27 34.09 36.38 -25.79
C LYS A 27 33.09 37.34 -25.13
N SER A 28 33.37 38.64 -25.14
CA SER A 28 32.45 39.64 -24.59
C SER A 28 31.15 39.71 -25.40
N ILE A 29 31.24 39.64 -26.72
CA ILE A 29 30.08 39.58 -27.62
C ILE A 29 29.29 38.29 -27.40
N GLU A 30 29.96 37.15 -27.25
CA GLU A 30 29.32 35.85 -26.96
C GLU A 30 28.53 35.90 -25.65
N ARG A 31 29.12 36.44 -24.58
CA ARG A 31 28.45 36.65 -23.28
C ARG A 31 27.29 37.63 -23.37
N LEU A 32 27.43 38.70 -24.15
CA LEU A 32 26.36 39.68 -24.35
C LEU A 32 25.18 39.06 -25.12
N SER A 33 25.47 38.28 -26.17
CA SER A 33 24.44 37.65 -27.01
C SER A 33 23.72 36.50 -26.32
N SER A 34 24.41 35.76 -25.44
CA SER A 34 23.83 34.64 -24.67
C SER A 34 23.17 35.09 -23.37
N GLY A 35 23.61 36.22 -22.80
CA GLY A 35 23.24 36.66 -21.46
C GLY A 35 23.84 35.82 -20.33
N PHE A 36 24.67 34.82 -20.64
CA PHE A 36 25.33 33.98 -19.64
C PHE A 36 26.80 34.36 -19.49
N LYS A 37 27.28 34.34 -18.24
CA LYS A 37 28.69 34.57 -17.92
C LYS A 37 29.58 33.41 -18.37
N ILE A 38 29.08 32.18 -18.33
CA ILE A 38 29.80 30.95 -18.68
C ILE A 38 29.07 30.29 -19.85
N ASN A 39 29.66 30.34 -21.05
CA ASN A 39 29.07 29.74 -22.26
C ASN A 39 29.75 28.44 -22.67
N ASN A 40 31.06 28.33 -22.41
CA ASN A 40 31.88 27.18 -22.80
C ASN A 40 32.57 26.55 -21.59
N ALA A 41 32.75 25.23 -21.62
CA ALA A 41 33.47 24.48 -20.59
C ALA A 41 34.94 24.92 -20.41
N GLY A 42 35.51 25.57 -21.43
CA GLY A 42 36.87 26.12 -21.38
C GLY A 42 37.02 27.42 -20.59
N ASP A 43 35.93 28.14 -20.29
CA ASP A 43 35.98 29.40 -19.53
C ASP A 43 35.93 29.16 -18.01
N ASP A 44 35.06 28.24 -17.55
CA ASP A 44 34.97 27.81 -16.15
C ASP A 44 34.29 26.43 -16.07
N PRO A 45 35.05 25.32 -16.04
CA PRO A 45 34.48 23.99 -16.06
C PRO A 45 33.72 23.66 -14.75
N ALA A 46 34.19 24.14 -13.60
CA ALA A 46 33.53 23.87 -12.32
C ALA A 46 32.22 24.66 -12.20
N GLY A 47 32.25 25.94 -12.59
CA GLY A 47 31.06 26.80 -12.63
C GLY A 47 29.99 26.26 -13.60
N LEU A 48 30.41 25.78 -14.78
CA LEU A 48 29.50 25.17 -15.75
C LEU A 48 28.81 23.90 -15.20
N VAL A 49 29.56 23.01 -14.53
CA VAL A 49 28.99 21.79 -13.95
C VAL A 49 27.96 22.12 -12.87
N ILE A 50 28.24 23.10 -12.01
CA ILE A 50 27.30 23.53 -10.98
C ILE A 50 26.05 24.16 -11.62
N SER A 51 26.22 25.02 -12.63
CA SER A 51 25.08 25.66 -13.30
C SER A 51 24.20 24.64 -14.02
N GLU A 52 24.78 23.63 -14.67
CA GLU A 52 24.01 22.57 -15.32
C GLU A 52 23.30 21.67 -14.29
N LYS A 53 23.93 21.37 -13.16
CA LYS A 53 23.27 20.67 -12.05
C LYS A 53 22.06 21.46 -11.52
N LEU A 54 22.21 22.77 -11.32
CA LEU A 54 21.12 23.64 -10.88
C LEU A 54 20.03 23.75 -11.95
N ARG A 55 20.38 23.87 -13.23
CA ARG A 55 19.43 23.87 -14.34
C ARG A 55 18.62 22.58 -14.39
N ALA A 56 19.27 21.43 -14.23
CA ALA A 56 18.61 20.13 -14.14
C ALA A 56 17.69 20.06 -12.92
N GLN A 57 18.11 20.57 -11.76
CA GLN A 57 17.28 20.65 -10.56
C GLN A 57 16.05 21.54 -10.77
N VAL A 58 16.21 22.72 -11.36
CA VAL A 58 15.09 23.63 -11.66
C VAL A 58 14.11 22.97 -12.61
N SER A 59 14.60 22.31 -13.67
CA SER A 59 13.73 21.55 -14.59
C SER A 59 13.02 20.40 -13.87
N GLY A 60 13.72 19.68 -13.00
CA GLY A 60 13.14 18.60 -12.20
C GLY A 60 12.08 19.10 -11.22
N LEU A 61 12.32 20.24 -10.55
CA LEU A 61 11.37 20.90 -9.66
C LEU A 61 10.14 21.40 -10.44
N GLY A 62 10.32 21.94 -11.64
CA GLY A 62 9.22 22.34 -12.52
C GLY A 62 8.29 21.16 -12.81
N GLN A 63 8.85 20.00 -13.19
CA GLN A 63 8.06 18.79 -13.39
C GLN A 63 7.41 18.29 -12.10
N ALA A 64 8.12 18.36 -10.96
CA ALA A 64 7.57 17.97 -9.67
C ALA A 64 6.36 18.82 -9.26
N ILE A 65 6.40 20.13 -9.54
CA ILE A 65 5.28 21.05 -9.31
C ILE A 65 4.09 20.66 -10.20
N SER A 66 4.31 20.40 -11.49
CA SER A 66 3.26 19.93 -12.39
C SER A 66 2.65 18.61 -11.90
N ASN A 67 3.47 17.64 -11.51
CA ASN A 67 3.02 16.36 -10.96
C ASN A 67 2.22 16.54 -9.66
N ALA A 68 2.61 17.49 -8.79
CA ALA A 68 1.86 17.83 -7.59
C ALA A 68 0.49 18.46 -7.93
N GLY A 69 0.43 19.29 -8.97
CA GLY A 69 -0.83 19.80 -9.51
C GLY A 69 -1.78 18.69 -9.96
N ASP A 70 -1.26 17.69 -10.68
CA ASP A 70 -2.04 16.52 -11.09
C ASP A 70 -2.51 15.68 -9.90
N ALA A 71 -1.66 15.52 -8.88
CA ALA A 71 -2.03 14.86 -7.63
C ALA A 71 -3.17 15.60 -6.90
N VAL A 72 -3.13 16.93 -6.86
CA VAL A 72 -4.23 17.75 -6.30
C VAL A 72 -5.52 17.53 -7.10
N ASN A 73 -5.45 17.49 -8.42
CA ASN A 73 -6.63 17.25 -9.26
C ASN A 73 -7.21 15.85 -9.04
N MET A 74 -6.36 14.83 -8.92
CA MET A 74 -6.76 13.46 -8.57
C MET A 74 -7.46 13.41 -7.20
N VAL A 75 -6.91 14.08 -6.18
CA VAL A 75 -7.54 14.15 -4.85
C VAL A 75 -8.88 14.86 -4.90
N LYS A 76 -9.02 15.95 -5.66
CA LYS A 76 -10.31 16.65 -5.84
C LYS A 76 -11.37 15.75 -6.49
N THR A 77 -11.00 14.94 -7.48
CA THR A 77 -11.92 13.96 -8.06
C THR A 77 -12.38 12.94 -7.03
N ALA A 78 -11.46 12.43 -6.20
CA ALA A 78 -11.80 11.52 -5.11
C ALA A 78 -12.69 12.19 -4.05
N GLU A 79 -12.41 13.43 -3.68
CA GLU A 79 -13.20 14.21 -2.71
C GLU A 79 -14.63 14.46 -3.22
N GLY A 80 -14.79 14.82 -4.49
CA GLY A 80 -16.12 14.99 -5.09
C GLY A 80 -16.96 13.70 -5.05
N ALA A 81 -16.34 12.56 -5.35
CA ALA A 81 -16.98 11.26 -5.24
C ALA A 81 -17.32 10.89 -3.79
N LEU A 82 -16.42 11.13 -2.84
CA LEU A 82 -16.68 10.91 -1.40
C LEU A 82 -17.76 11.82 -0.84
N SER A 83 -17.91 13.03 -1.37
CA SER A 83 -19.01 13.94 -1.02
C SER A 83 -20.37 13.34 -1.40
N GLN A 84 -20.47 12.72 -2.58
CA GLN A 84 -21.68 12.00 -2.99
C GLN A 84 -21.96 10.79 -2.08
N VAL A 85 -20.93 10.02 -1.73
CA VAL A 85 -21.06 8.92 -0.77
C VAL A 85 -21.56 9.43 0.59
N ASN A 86 -21.04 10.56 1.08
CA ASN A 86 -21.48 11.16 2.34
C ASN A 86 -22.97 11.55 2.31
N SER A 87 -23.43 12.14 1.20
CA SER A 87 -24.84 12.48 1.02
C SER A 87 -25.73 11.24 1.04
N LEU A 88 -25.34 10.17 0.34
CA LEU A 88 -26.07 8.90 0.33
C LEU A 88 -26.15 8.29 1.73
N LEU A 89 -25.05 8.30 2.48
CA LEU A 89 -25.02 7.79 3.86
C LEU A 89 -25.90 8.62 4.80
N ARG A 90 -26.01 9.93 4.60
CA ARG A 90 -26.95 10.78 5.35
C ARG A 90 -28.40 10.39 5.03
N SER A 91 -28.74 10.26 3.75
CA SER A 91 -30.09 9.80 3.36
C SER A 91 -30.42 8.41 3.90
N MET A 92 -29.47 7.47 3.89
CA MET A 92 -29.65 6.15 4.49
C MET A 92 -29.94 6.23 6.00
N ARG A 93 -29.27 7.15 6.72
CA ARG A 93 -29.54 7.39 8.14
C ARG A 93 -30.96 7.92 8.35
N ASP A 94 -31.37 8.89 7.53
CA ASP A 94 -32.69 9.50 7.64
C ASP A 94 -33.79 8.45 7.37
N LEU A 95 -33.61 7.60 6.35
CA LEU A 95 -34.48 6.46 6.07
C LEU A 95 -34.51 5.44 7.23
N ALA A 96 -33.37 5.15 7.86
CA ALA A 96 -33.32 4.25 9.01
C ALA A 96 -34.07 4.82 10.23
N ILE A 97 -34.00 6.13 10.47
CA ILE A 97 -34.77 6.80 11.53
C ILE A 97 -36.26 6.81 11.19
N HIS A 98 -36.61 7.05 9.93
CA HIS A 98 -38.01 7.01 9.47
C HIS A 98 -38.62 5.61 9.63
N ALA A 99 -37.88 4.56 9.26
CA ALA A 99 -38.30 3.18 9.44
C ALA A 99 -38.42 2.77 10.92
N ALA A 100 -37.66 3.40 11.82
CA ALA A 100 -37.73 3.18 13.27
C ALA A 100 -38.91 3.88 13.95
N ASN A 101 -39.61 4.80 13.27
CA ASN A 101 -40.77 5.50 13.82
C ASN A 101 -42.03 4.61 13.78
N SER A 102 -42.30 3.93 14.90
CA SER A 102 -43.44 3.01 15.04
C SER A 102 -44.82 3.68 15.05
N GLY A 103 -44.89 5.01 15.13
CA GLY A 103 -46.15 5.76 15.24
C GLY A 103 -46.74 6.22 13.92
N ALA A 104 -45.91 6.39 12.88
CA ALA A 104 -46.31 6.97 11.59
C ALA A 104 -46.07 6.03 10.40
N THR A 105 -45.29 4.96 10.57
CA THR A 105 -44.81 4.12 9.48
C THR A 105 -45.53 2.77 9.46
N ASP A 106 -46.04 2.38 8.30
CA ASP A 106 -46.66 1.07 8.07
C ASP A 106 -45.65 0.05 7.49
N SER A 107 -46.04 -1.23 7.45
CA SER A 107 -45.16 -2.30 6.95
C SER A 107 -44.75 -2.13 5.48
N ALA A 108 -45.60 -1.50 4.65
CA ALA A 108 -45.30 -1.21 3.26
C ALA A 108 -44.25 -0.10 3.13
N SER A 109 -44.36 0.96 3.95
CA SER A 109 -43.38 2.06 4.00
C SER A 109 -42.00 1.57 4.47
N ILE A 110 -41.95 0.68 5.49
CA ILE A 110 -40.68 0.07 5.93
C ILE A 110 -40.02 -0.73 4.80
N GLN A 111 -40.79 -1.49 4.01
CA GLN A 111 -40.26 -2.20 2.84
C GLN A 111 -39.74 -1.25 1.75
N ALA A 112 -40.45 -0.14 1.51
CA ALA A 112 -40.02 0.87 0.55
C ALA A 112 -38.71 1.56 1.00
N ASP A 113 -38.60 1.95 2.27
CA ASP A 113 -37.39 2.53 2.86
C ASP A 113 -36.20 1.56 2.73
N GLN A 114 -36.44 0.27 3.01
CA GLN A 114 -35.41 -0.76 2.87
C GLN A 114 -34.97 -0.95 1.41
N ALA A 115 -35.88 -0.82 0.43
CA ALA A 115 -35.53 -0.86 -0.99
C ALA A 115 -34.69 0.35 -1.40
N GLN A 116 -35.02 1.55 -0.90
CA GLN A 116 -34.20 2.75 -1.13
C GLN A 116 -32.80 2.63 -0.51
N ILE A 117 -32.70 2.08 0.71
CA ILE A 117 -31.41 1.80 1.35
C ILE A 117 -30.55 0.86 0.49
N ARG A 118 -31.13 -0.21 -0.08
CA ARG A 118 -30.38 -1.11 -0.99
C ARG A 118 -29.89 -0.37 -2.23
N SER A 119 -30.75 0.43 -2.87
CA SER A 119 -30.36 1.24 -4.02
C SER A 119 -29.24 2.25 -3.70
N ALA A 120 -29.26 2.85 -2.51
CA ALA A 120 -28.20 3.72 -2.04
C ALA A 120 -26.87 2.96 -1.84
N ILE A 121 -26.90 1.75 -1.29
CA ILE A 121 -25.72 0.88 -1.16
C ILE A 121 -25.15 0.52 -2.54
N ASP A 122 -26.00 0.12 -3.48
CA ASP A 122 -25.57 -0.19 -4.86
C ASP A 122 -24.94 1.02 -5.54
N SER A 123 -25.50 2.21 -5.32
CA SER A 123 -24.96 3.47 -5.81
C SER A 123 -23.59 3.78 -5.20
N ILE A 124 -23.39 3.55 -3.89
CA ILE A 124 -22.10 3.70 -3.24
C ILE A 124 -21.06 2.73 -3.85
N ASN A 125 -21.43 1.47 -4.06
CA ASN A 125 -20.55 0.48 -4.69
C ASN A 125 -20.17 0.87 -6.14
N LYS A 126 -21.12 1.43 -6.90
CA LYS A 126 -20.87 1.97 -8.24
C LYS A 126 -19.91 3.16 -8.20
N ILE A 127 -20.11 4.11 -7.30
CA ILE A 127 -19.20 5.25 -7.12
C ILE A 127 -17.79 4.73 -6.77
N SER A 128 -17.67 3.77 -5.86
CA SER A 128 -16.38 3.19 -5.46
C SER A 128 -15.64 2.53 -6.64
N SER A 129 -16.34 1.73 -7.45
CA SER A 129 -15.76 0.96 -8.56
C SER A 129 -15.55 1.76 -9.86
N GLU A 130 -16.33 2.82 -10.10
CA GLU A 130 -16.23 3.61 -11.32
C GLU A 130 -15.34 4.85 -11.17
N THR A 131 -15.16 5.39 -9.96
CA THR A 131 -14.36 6.61 -9.75
C THR A 131 -12.90 6.37 -10.13
N GLN A 132 -12.43 7.06 -11.17
CA GLN A 132 -11.08 6.97 -11.70
C GLN A 132 -10.51 8.32 -12.10
N PHE A 133 -9.19 8.45 -11.99
CA PHE A 133 -8.43 9.55 -12.58
C PHE A 133 -7.45 8.97 -13.60
N GLY A 134 -7.65 9.33 -14.88
CA GLY A 134 -7.02 8.63 -15.99
C GLY A 134 -7.36 7.14 -15.97
N ASN A 135 -6.34 6.30 -15.79
CA ASN A 135 -6.47 4.83 -15.76
C ASN A 135 -6.40 4.23 -14.34
N LYS A 136 -6.34 5.07 -13.29
CA LYS A 136 -6.25 4.60 -11.90
C LYS A 136 -7.60 4.71 -11.21
N LYS A 137 -8.08 3.60 -10.65
CA LYS A 137 -9.20 3.57 -9.72
C LYS A 137 -8.80 4.21 -8.40
N LEU A 138 -9.69 4.98 -7.80
CA LEU A 138 -9.35 5.80 -6.62
C LEU A 138 -9.97 5.27 -5.33
N LEU A 139 -11.15 4.66 -5.40
CA LEU A 139 -12.01 4.38 -4.24
C LEU A 139 -12.36 2.90 -4.06
N ASP A 140 -11.77 2.00 -4.86
CA ASP A 140 -12.01 0.55 -4.81
C ASP A 140 -11.06 -0.20 -3.86
N GLY A 141 -10.16 0.53 -3.18
CA GLY A 141 -9.13 -0.02 -2.31
C GLY A 141 -7.86 -0.48 -3.03
N SER A 142 -7.84 -0.55 -4.37
CA SER A 142 -6.67 -0.91 -5.17
C SER A 142 -5.58 0.18 -5.19
N ALA A 143 -5.98 1.43 -4.92
CA ALA A 143 -5.08 2.57 -4.77
C ALA A 143 -4.22 2.51 -3.49
N GLY A 144 -4.51 1.59 -2.56
CA GLY A 144 -3.66 1.30 -1.41
C GLY A 144 -2.34 0.66 -1.82
N LEU A 145 -1.33 0.71 -0.94
CA LEU A 145 -0.05 0.05 -1.17
C LEU A 145 -0.26 -1.46 -1.26
N THR A 146 -0.26 -2.00 -2.48
CA THR A 146 -0.26 -3.44 -2.74
C THR A 146 1.20 -3.91 -2.81
N THR A 147 1.67 -4.57 -1.76
CA THR A 147 2.97 -5.25 -1.78
C THR A 147 2.78 -6.65 -2.36
N ASN A 148 3.19 -6.84 -3.62
CA ASN A 148 3.27 -8.17 -4.20
C ASN A 148 4.53 -8.86 -3.67
N VAL A 149 4.36 -9.79 -2.72
CA VAL A 149 5.44 -10.69 -2.31
C VAL A 149 5.66 -11.70 -3.43
N THR A 150 6.70 -11.51 -4.23
CA THR A 150 7.09 -12.40 -5.33
C THR A 150 8.18 -13.42 -4.94
N ALA A 151 8.69 -13.36 -3.71
CA ALA A 151 9.68 -14.30 -3.19
C ALA A 151 9.02 -15.44 -2.41
N ALA A 152 9.57 -16.66 -2.55
CA ALA A 152 9.11 -17.86 -1.85
C ALA A 152 9.28 -17.79 -0.32
N GLU A 153 10.09 -16.84 0.18
CA GLU A 153 10.28 -16.58 1.60
C GLU A 153 9.92 -15.13 1.94
N VAL A 154 8.93 -14.97 2.82
CA VAL A 154 8.57 -13.68 3.43
C VAL A 154 9.58 -13.39 4.54
N VAL A 155 10.60 -12.57 4.26
CA VAL A 155 11.61 -12.22 5.29
C VAL A 155 11.13 -11.11 6.23
N ALA A 156 10.20 -10.26 5.81
CA ALA A 156 9.45 -9.36 6.68
C ALA A 156 8.28 -8.75 5.89
N ALA A 157 7.04 -9.03 6.30
CA ALA A 157 5.88 -8.27 5.87
C ALA A 157 5.34 -7.53 7.10
N ASP A 158 5.34 -6.19 7.04
CA ASP A 158 4.62 -5.38 8.03
C ASP A 158 3.11 -5.53 7.78
N LEU A 159 2.51 -6.47 8.50
CA LEU A 159 1.09 -6.83 8.42
C LEU A 159 0.16 -5.73 8.97
N SER A 160 0.70 -4.61 9.47
CA SER A 160 -0.08 -3.59 10.17
C SER A 160 -0.66 -2.49 9.28
N LYS A 161 -0.31 -2.41 7.97
CA LYS A 161 -0.56 -1.22 7.14
C LYS A 161 -1.47 -1.33 5.90
N SER A 162 -2.06 -2.47 5.57
CA SER A 162 -3.21 -2.54 4.62
C SER A 162 -3.77 -3.96 4.50
N ALA A 163 -5.00 -4.06 3.98
CA ALA A 163 -5.65 -5.31 3.60
C ALA A 163 -4.84 -6.02 2.49
N ILE A 164 -3.92 -6.90 2.88
CA ILE A 164 -3.25 -7.81 1.96
C ILE A 164 -4.31 -8.75 1.40
N THR A 165 -4.70 -8.56 0.15
CA THR A 165 -5.42 -9.61 -0.60
C THR A 165 -4.38 -10.66 -0.98
N VAL A 166 -4.19 -11.66 -0.13
CA VAL A 166 -3.36 -12.82 -0.44
C VAL A 166 -4.08 -13.65 -1.51
N ASN A 167 -3.82 -13.38 -2.78
CA ASN A 167 -4.25 -14.22 -3.89
C ASN A 167 -3.30 -15.42 -4.05
N SER A 168 -3.01 -16.11 -2.94
CA SER A 168 -2.31 -17.38 -2.95
C SER A 168 -3.26 -18.43 -2.42
N THR A 169 -3.65 -19.34 -3.30
CA THR A 169 -4.50 -20.49 -3.02
C THR A 169 -3.93 -21.37 -1.90
N ASN A 170 -2.64 -21.23 -1.55
CA ASN A 170 -1.95 -22.12 -0.62
C ASN A 170 -1.05 -21.34 0.35
N LEU A 171 -1.61 -20.82 1.44
CA LEU A 171 -0.83 -20.53 2.65
C LEU A 171 -0.29 -21.87 3.20
N LYS A 172 0.96 -22.21 2.89
CA LYS A 172 1.61 -23.44 3.36
C LYS A 172 2.10 -23.22 4.79
N ILE A 173 1.22 -23.42 5.76
CA ILE A 173 1.59 -23.47 7.18
C ILE A 173 2.42 -24.73 7.40
N THR A 174 3.74 -24.57 7.59
CA THR A 174 4.64 -25.68 7.90
C THR A 174 4.68 -25.84 9.41
N THR A 175 3.96 -26.83 9.94
CA THR A 175 4.05 -27.22 11.35
C THR A 175 5.41 -27.85 11.60
N THR A 176 6.31 -27.11 12.27
CA THR A 176 7.68 -27.57 12.57
C THR A 176 7.72 -28.66 13.64
N GLN A 177 6.64 -28.84 14.40
CA GLN A 177 6.41 -29.96 15.30
C GLN A 177 4.91 -30.34 15.27
N ALA A 178 4.61 -31.64 15.37
CA ALA A 178 3.22 -32.11 15.45
C ALA A 178 2.58 -31.65 16.78
N ALA A 179 1.32 -31.22 16.74
CA ALA A 179 0.56 -30.97 17.95
C ALA A 179 0.41 -32.29 18.73
N THR A 180 1.21 -32.49 19.77
CA THR A 180 1.05 -33.63 20.68
C THR A 180 -0.15 -33.37 21.58
N LYS A 181 -1.04 -34.36 21.73
CA LYS A 181 -2.15 -34.31 22.69
C LYS A 181 -1.59 -34.06 24.09
N ALA A 182 -2.32 -33.28 24.90
CA ALA A 182 -1.96 -33.05 26.30
C ALA A 182 -1.81 -34.39 27.04
N SER A 183 -0.68 -34.61 27.70
CA SER A 183 -0.39 -35.79 28.51
C SER A 183 -0.40 -35.37 29.99
N LEU A 184 -1.31 -35.94 30.78
CA LEU A 184 -1.34 -35.75 32.23
C LEU A 184 -0.77 -37.00 32.91
N ALA A 185 0.33 -36.85 33.65
CA ALA A 185 1.00 -37.97 34.31
C ALA A 185 0.30 -38.44 35.61
N ALA A 186 -0.41 -37.54 36.30
CA ALA A 186 -1.32 -37.85 37.40
C ALA A 186 -2.21 -36.63 37.71
N GLY A 187 -3.51 -36.83 37.95
CA GLY A 187 -4.48 -35.80 38.29
C GLY A 187 -5.90 -36.12 37.81
N THR A 188 -6.89 -35.35 38.27
CA THR A 188 -8.28 -35.44 37.79
C THR A 188 -8.45 -34.62 36.51
N VAL A 189 -9.09 -35.19 35.50
CA VAL A 189 -9.47 -34.49 34.26
C VAL A 189 -10.98 -34.29 34.28
N ASP A 190 -11.43 -33.04 34.36
CA ASP A 190 -12.84 -32.71 34.19
C ASP A 190 -13.20 -32.79 32.70
N ILE A 191 -13.93 -33.84 32.33
CA ILE A 191 -14.52 -33.97 30.99
C ILE A 191 -15.94 -33.44 31.06
N SER A 192 -16.14 -32.19 30.63
CA SER A 192 -17.46 -31.57 30.51
C SER A 192 -17.80 -31.28 29.04
N GLY A 193 -19.03 -31.59 28.63
CA GLY A 193 -19.55 -31.34 27.28
C GLY A 193 -19.79 -32.59 26.42
N ASP A 194 -20.18 -32.35 25.16
CA ASP A 194 -20.37 -33.38 24.12
C ASP A 194 -19.00 -33.79 23.55
N MET A 195 -18.66 -35.07 23.69
CA MET A 195 -17.44 -35.68 23.18
C MET A 195 -17.70 -36.68 22.04
N SER A 196 -18.89 -36.63 21.44
CA SER A 196 -19.24 -37.47 20.30
C SER A 196 -18.29 -37.24 19.12
N GLY A 197 -17.87 -38.33 18.48
CA GLY A 197 -16.88 -38.29 17.39
C GLY A 197 -15.41 -38.23 17.84
N ASN A 198 -15.13 -37.92 19.11
CA ASN A 198 -13.76 -37.86 19.63
C ASN A 198 -13.35 -39.16 20.34
N THR A 199 -12.07 -39.53 20.23
CA THR A 199 -11.50 -40.72 20.90
C THR A 199 -10.57 -40.30 22.03
N ILE A 200 -10.84 -40.82 23.23
CA ILE A 200 -10.03 -40.72 24.45
C ILE A 200 -9.08 -41.92 24.45
N THR A 201 -7.79 -41.71 24.72
CA THR A 201 -6.82 -42.80 24.83
C THR A 201 -6.32 -42.88 26.26
N ILE A 202 -6.61 -43.99 26.93
CA ILE A 202 -6.18 -44.25 28.31
C ILE A 202 -5.29 -45.50 28.29
N ASN A 203 -4.03 -45.38 28.70
CA ASN A 203 -3.07 -46.49 28.72
C ASN A 203 -3.00 -47.27 27.40
N GLY A 204 -3.09 -46.56 26.26
CA GLY A 204 -3.07 -47.16 24.93
C GLY A 204 -4.40 -47.72 24.42
N VAL A 205 -5.44 -47.77 25.26
CA VAL A 205 -6.80 -48.19 24.87
C VAL A 205 -7.60 -47.00 24.38
N GLN A 206 -8.17 -47.11 23.18
CA GLN A 206 -9.06 -46.11 22.59
C GLN A 206 -10.50 -46.29 23.07
N ILE A 207 -11.11 -45.20 23.53
CA ILE A 207 -12.45 -45.14 24.09
C ILE A 207 -13.20 -44.01 23.39
N GLN A 208 -14.40 -44.27 22.88
CA GLN A 208 -15.22 -43.26 22.23
C GLN A 208 -15.84 -42.32 23.28
N GLY A 209 -15.73 -41.01 23.06
CA GLY A 209 -16.45 -40.02 23.85
C GLY A 209 -17.97 -40.13 23.66
N GLY A 210 -18.73 -39.80 24.71
CA GLY A 210 -20.18 -39.83 24.70
C GLY A 210 -20.79 -38.46 24.40
N THR A 211 -22.09 -38.45 24.07
CA THR A 211 -22.87 -37.22 23.82
C THR A 211 -23.08 -36.36 25.08
N ASN A 212 -22.75 -36.88 26.26
CA ASN A 212 -22.72 -36.14 27.53
C ASN A 212 -21.71 -36.79 28.50
N GLY A 213 -21.50 -36.16 29.67
CA GLY A 213 -20.57 -36.65 30.69
C GLY A 213 -20.88 -38.06 31.18
N ALA A 214 -22.15 -38.39 31.42
CA ALA A 214 -22.58 -39.71 31.88
C ALA A 214 -22.27 -40.83 30.85
N ASN A 215 -22.50 -40.57 29.56
CA ASN A 215 -22.18 -41.51 28.49
C ASN A 215 -20.65 -41.70 28.35
N THR A 216 -19.89 -40.63 28.53
CA THR A 216 -18.42 -40.69 28.49
C THR A 216 -17.87 -41.48 29.69
N ILE A 217 -18.41 -41.27 30.89
CA ILE A 217 -18.08 -42.04 32.09
C ILE A 217 -18.43 -43.52 31.90
N ALA A 218 -19.62 -43.83 31.37
CA ALA A 218 -20.03 -45.19 31.09
C ALA A 218 -19.08 -45.89 30.08
N ASN A 219 -18.66 -45.18 29.03
CA ASN A 219 -17.73 -45.71 28.04
C ASN A 219 -16.32 -45.94 28.61
N ILE A 220 -15.84 -45.07 29.51
CA ILE A 220 -14.57 -45.25 30.21
C ILE A 220 -14.64 -46.46 31.16
N ASN A 221 -15.70 -46.53 31.97
CA ASN A 221 -15.89 -47.62 32.94
C ASN A 221 -16.11 -48.98 32.28
N ALA A 222 -16.72 -49.02 31.09
CA ALA A 222 -16.85 -50.25 30.29
C ALA A 222 -15.48 -50.84 29.85
N LYS A 223 -14.41 -50.04 29.88
CA LYS A 223 -13.03 -50.48 29.56
C LYS A 223 -12.09 -50.47 30.78
N SER A 224 -12.63 -50.29 31.98
CA SER A 224 -11.86 -50.23 33.24
C SER A 224 -10.98 -51.46 33.50
N SER A 225 -11.42 -52.66 33.07
CA SER A 225 -10.63 -53.90 33.18
C SER A 225 -9.39 -53.92 32.29
N GLN A 226 -9.34 -53.09 31.24
CA GLN A 226 -8.21 -52.99 30.31
C GLN A 226 -7.35 -51.75 30.60
N THR A 227 -7.97 -50.68 31.08
CA THR A 227 -7.29 -49.39 31.31
C THR A 227 -6.79 -49.23 32.75
N GLY A 228 -7.39 -49.93 33.72
CA GLY A 228 -7.14 -49.75 35.15
C GLY A 228 -7.68 -48.42 35.71
N VAL A 229 -8.48 -47.69 34.94
CA VAL A 229 -9.03 -46.37 35.30
C VAL A 229 -10.54 -46.46 35.48
N VAL A 230 -11.04 -45.87 36.57
CA VAL A 230 -12.47 -45.72 36.84
C VAL A 230 -12.80 -44.22 36.81
N ALA A 231 -13.79 -43.86 35.99
CA ALA A 231 -14.35 -42.52 35.91
C ALA A 231 -15.56 -42.41 36.84
N SER A 232 -15.74 -41.25 37.46
CA SER A 232 -16.86 -40.89 38.35
C SER A 232 -17.55 -39.64 37.85
#